data_AF-A0A531LWS7-F1
#
_entry.id   AF-A0A531LWS7-F1
#
_cell.length_a   1.000
_cell.length_b   1.000
_cell.length_c   1.000
_cell.angle_alpha   90.00
_cell.angle_beta   90.00
_cell.angle_gamma   90.00
#
_symmetry.space_group_name_H-M   'P 1'
#
loop_
_entity.id
_entity.type
_entity.pdbx_description
1 polymer ?
#
loop_
_entity_poly.entity_id
_entity_poly.type
_entity_poly.pdbx_seq_one_letter_code
_entity_poly.pdbx_strand_id
1 'polypeptide(L)' 'VNNAVVTFVIGSGGGIDDLRILQTSGSSSFDQVALGIVRNAAPFPPIPSRIASRSLVFEAEIGPF' A
#
# COMPACT_ATOMS: atom_id res chain seq x y z
N VAL A 1 9.15 -18.52 0.22
CA VAL A 1 8.39 -17.26 0.33
C VAL A 1 8.90 -16.34 -0.74
N ASN A 2 8.01 -15.68 -1.48
CA ASN A 2 8.33 -14.70 -2.53
C ASN A 2 8.05 -13.29 -2.02
N ASN A 3 8.22 -12.28 -2.88
CA ASN A 3 7.70 -10.94 -2.61
C ASN A 3 6.17 -10.95 -2.56
N ALA A 4 5.61 -10.18 -1.62
CA ALA A 4 4.20 -9.82 -1.64
C ALA A 4 4.05 -8.54 -2.46
N VAL A 5 3.09 -8.51 -3.40
CA VAL A 5 2.70 -7.27 -4.07
C VAL A 5 1.47 -6.73 -3.36
N VAL A 6 1.59 -5.51 -2.85
CA VAL A 6 0.52 -4.82 -2.13
C VAL A 6 0.01 -3.68 -3.02
N THR A 7 -1.31 -3.53 -3.09
CA THR A 7 -1.93 -2.35 -3.68
C THR A 7 -2.69 -1.58 -2.61
N PHE A 8 -2.60 -0.25 -2.70
CA PHE A 8 -3.25 0.65 -1.76
C PHE A 8 -3.63 1.96 -2.41
N VAL A 9 -4.68 2.58 -1.87
CA VAL A 9 -5.23 3.86 -2.35
C VAL A 9 -4.97 4.91 -1.29
N ILE A 10 -4.29 6.00 -1.68
CA ILE A 10 -4.09 7.16 -0.83
C ILE A 10 -5.15 8.21 -1.17
N GLY A 11 -5.91 8.65 -0.17
CA GLY A 11 -6.87 9.74 -0.28
C GLY A 11 -6.24 11.13 -0.19
N SER A 12 -7.02 12.18 -0.48
CA SER A 12 -6.54 13.57 -0.50
C SER A 12 -5.91 14.06 0.81
N GLY A 13 -6.33 13.51 1.96
CA GLY A 13 -5.78 13.80 3.28
C GLY A 13 -4.53 12.99 3.66
N GLY A 14 -3.99 12.15 2.75
CA GLY A 14 -2.85 11.28 3.02
C GLY A 14 -3.18 9.97 3.73
N GLY A 15 -4.45 9.72 4.04
CA GLY A 15 -4.93 8.46 4.59
C GLY A 15 -4.96 7.34 3.55
N ILE A 16 -5.02 6.09 4.04
CA ILE A 16 -5.23 4.90 3.20
C ILE A 16 -6.73 4.64 3.10
N ASP A 17 -7.28 4.75 1.90
CA ASP A 17 -8.70 4.48 1.61
C ASP A 17 -8.95 2.99 1.30
N ASP A 18 -7.97 2.29 0.73
CA ASP A 18 -8.01 0.85 0.47
C ASP A 18 -6.59 0.25 0.58
N LEU A 19 -6.50 -1.01 1.01
CA LEU A 19 -5.23 -1.73 1.19
C LEU A 19 -5.47 -3.24 1.13
N ARG A 20 -4.82 -3.91 0.17
CA ARG A 20 -4.93 -5.36 -0.02
C ARG A 20 -3.70 -5.98 -0.68
N ILE A 21 -3.59 -7.30 -0.54
CA ILE A 21 -2.64 -8.11 -1.31
C ILE A 21 -3.13 -8.19 -2.76
N LEU A 22 -2.27 -7.78 -3.69
CA LEU A 22 -2.46 -7.98 -5.13
C LEU A 22 -1.84 -9.32 -5.57
N GLN A 23 -0.67 -9.67 -5.03
CA GLN A 23 -0.03 -10.97 -5.24
C GLN A 23 0.54 -11.48 -3.91
N THR A 24 0.16 -12.70 -3.53
CA THR A 24 0.63 -13.32 -2.28
C THR A 24 2.09 -13.73 -2.37
N SER A 25 2.82 -13.58 -1.26
CA SER A 25 4.16 -14.14 -1.08
C SER A 25 4.19 -15.67 -0.99
N GLY A 26 3.02 -16.31 -0.89
CA GLY A 26 2.87 -17.72 -0.53
C GLY A 26 2.89 -17.99 0.98
N SER A 27 2.95 -16.95 1.82
CA SER A 27 2.84 -17.05 3.28
C SER A 27 1.87 -16.01 3.83
N SER A 28 0.78 -16.46 4.45
CA SER A 28 -0.22 -15.57 5.04
C SER A 28 0.34 -14.69 6.17
N SER A 29 1.31 -15.20 6.94
CA SER A 29 1.96 -14.41 8.00
C SER A 29 2.82 -13.28 7.42
N PHE A 30 3.56 -13.55 6.33
CA PHE A 30 4.35 -12.53 5.67
C PHE A 30 3.47 -11.51 4.95
N ASP A 31 2.39 -11.94 4.30
CA ASP A 31 1.41 -11.04 3.68
C ASP A 31 0.81 -10.07 4.72
N GLN A 32 0.51 -10.55 5.94
CA GLN A 32 0.02 -9.68 7.02
C GLN A 32 1.06 -8.64 7.46
N VAL A 33 2.34 -9.03 7.52
CA VAL A 33 3.45 -8.10 7.81
C VAL A 33 3.59 -7.06 6.70
N ALA A 34 3.52 -7.47 5.43
CA ALA A 34 3.58 -6.56 4.28
C ALA A 34 2.46 -5.52 4.32
N LEU A 35 1.22 -5.94 4.61
CA LEU A 35 0.11 -4.99 4.83
C LEU A 35 0.39 -4.07 6.03
N GLY A 36 0.95 -4.60 7.12
CA GLY A 36 1.32 -3.83 8.31
C GLY A 36 2.35 -2.74 8.02
N ILE A 37 3.35 -3.01 7.18
CA ILE A 37 4.34 -2.03 6.73
C ILE A 37 3.66 -0.84 6.06
N VAL A 38 2.75 -1.09 5.11
CA VAL A 38 2.03 -0.02 4.41
C VAL A 38 1.14 0.77 5.36
N ARG A 39 0.42 0.10 6.28
CA ARG A 39 -0.40 0.81 7.30
C ARG A 39 0.44 1.71 8.19
N ASN A 40 1.61 1.24 8.63
CA ASN A 40 2.47 2.00 9.54
C ASN A 40 3.15 3.20 8.86
N ALA A 41 3.22 3.21 7.53
CA ALA A 41 3.72 4.35 6.77
C ALA A 41 2.70 5.51 6.69
N ALA A 42 1.43 5.26 7.02
CA ALA A 42 0.40 6.30 7.04
C ALA A 42 0.57 7.25 8.25
N PRO A 43 0.22 8.54 8.11
CA PRO A 43 -0.30 9.17 6.89
C PRO A 43 0.79 9.43 5.86
N PHE A 44 0.44 9.24 4.59
CA PHE A 44 1.28 9.63 3.46
C PHE A 44 1.18 11.13 3.19
N PRO A 45 2.12 11.71 2.43
CA PRO A 45 2.00 13.09 1.96
C PRO A 45 0.66 13.30 1.24
N PRO A 46 -0.02 14.44 1.47
CA PRO A 46 -1.26 14.75 0.78
C PRO A 46 -1.02 14.87 -0.73
N ILE A 47 -2.06 14.57 -1.51
CA ILE A 47 -1.99 14.67 -2.97
C ILE A 47 -1.73 16.14 -3.35
N PRO A 48 -0.71 16.42 -4.19
CA PRO A 48 -0.45 17.78 -4.65
C PRO A 48 -1.70 18.41 -5.28
N SER A 49 -2.01 19.66 -4.90
CA SER A 49 -3.23 20.36 -5.32
C SER A 49 -3.38 20.59 -6.83
N ARG A 50 -2.29 20.45 -7.60
CA ARG A 50 -2.29 20.49 -9.07
C ARG A 50 -2.97 19.26 -9.69
N ILE A 51 -3.06 18.16 -8.95
CA ILE A 51 -3.67 16.92 -9.43
C ILE A 51 -5.18 17.00 -9.14
N ALA A 52 -6.00 16.87 -10.17
CA ALA A 52 -7.47 16.92 -10.04
C ALA A 52 -8.05 15.70 -9.31
N SER A 53 -7.30 14.60 -9.24
CA SER A 53 -7.70 13.36 -8.59
C SER A 53 -7.82 13.51 -7.08
N ARG A 54 -8.87 12.92 -6.51
CA ARG A 54 -9.09 12.88 -5.05
C ARG A 54 -8.37 11.73 -4.35
N SER A 55 -7.84 10.79 -5.13
CA SER A 55 -7.08 9.65 -4.65
C SER A 55 -6.00 9.24 -5.66
N LEU A 56 -5.01 8.49 -5.20
CA LEU A 56 -3.95 7.88 -6.02
C LEU A 56 -3.82 6.41 -5.67
N VAL A 57 -3.63 5.56 -6.68
CA VAL A 57 -3.42 4.11 -6.51
C VAL A 57 -1.93 3.81 -6.63
N PHE A 58 -1.42 3.01 -5.70
CA PHE A 58 -0.03 2.57 -5.68
C PHE A 58 0.06 1.05 -5.63
N GLU A 59 1.16 0.54 -6.18
CA GLU A 59 1.60 -0.84 -6.04
C GLU A 59 3.01 -0.83 -5.46
N ALA A 60 3.25 -1.70 -4.48
CA ALA A 60 4.55 -1.86 -3.85
C ALA A 60 4.89 -3.33 -3.75
N GLU A 61 6.10 -3.69 -4.17
CA GLU A 61 6.68 -4.99 -3.92
C GLU A 61 7.37 -4.98 -2.56
N ILE A 62 6.98 -5.89 -1.68
CA ILE A 62 7.56 -6.07 -0.35
C ILE A 62 8.15 -7.45 -0.29
N GLY A 63 9.47 -7.50 -0.27
CA GLY A 63 10.22 -8.73 -0.32
C GLY A 63 10.86 -9.14 1.00
N PRO A 64 10.98 -10.45 1.25
CA PRO A 64 12.21 -11.00 1.78
C PRO A 64 13.31 -11.12 0.70
N PHE A 65 12.97 -10.65 -0.53
CA PHE A 65 13.66 -10.67 -1.84
C PHE A 65 13.54 -12.00 -2.57
#